data_AF-A0A7W8R340-F1
#
_entry.id   AF-A0A7W8R340-F1
#
_cell.length_a   1.000
_cell.length_b   1.000
_cell.length_c   1.000
_cell.angle_alpha   90.00
_cell.angle_beta   90.00
_cell.angle_gamma   90.00
#
_symmetry.space_group_name_H-M   'P 1'
#
loop_
_entity.id
_entity.type
_entity.pdbx_description
1 polymer ?
#
loop_
_entity_poly.entity_id
_entity_poly.type
_entity_poly.pdbx_seq_one_letter_code
_entity_poly.pdbx_strand_id
1 'polypeptide(L)' 'MTVLTIKVPASAKSRIAEFVKELGGEVVSNKSKAGKKEALLNEIKEGLNDVKLIRQGKIKPFSMSDLLSGK' A
#
# COMPACT_ATOMS: atom_id res chain seq x y z
N MET A 1 -1.88 -25.47 12.30
CA MET A 1 -2.38 -24.08 12.38
C MET A 1 -3.88 -24.12 12.16
N THR A 2 -4.66 -23.75 13.16
CA THR A 2 -6.13 -23.82 13.10
C THR A 2 -6.66 -22.39 13.01
N VAL A 3 -7.42 -22.09 11.95
CA VAL A 3 -7.95 -20.73 11.72
C VAL A 3 -9.41 -20.71 12.09
N LEU A 4 -9.77 -19.89 13.08
CA LEU A 4 -11.15 -19.64 13.47
C LEU A 4 -11.60 -18.30 12.90
N THR A 5 -12.69 -18.32 12.13
CA THR A 5 -13.30 -17.11 11.57
C THR A 5 -14.61 -16.83 12.29
N ILE A 6 -14.71 -15.68 12.93
CA ILE A 6 -15.91 -15.24 13.65
C ILE A 6 -16.44 -13.93 13.06
N LYS A 7 -17.75 -13.78 12.99
CA LYS A 7 -18.40 -12.51 12.64
C LYS A 7 -18.57 -11.69 13.91
N VAL A 8 -17.98 -10.51 13.91
CA VAL A 8 -17.98 -9.61 15.07
C VAL A 8 -18.79 -8.35 14.76
N PRO A 9 -19.70 -7.92 15.65
CA PRO A 9 -20.40 -6.64 15.53
C PRO A 9 -19.41 -5.47 15.44
N ALA A 10 -19.72 -4.45 14.63
CA ALA A 10 -18.83 -3.30 14.44
C ALA A 10 -18.51 -2.55 15.75
N SER A 11 -19.48 -2.48 16.67
CA SER A 11 -19.33 -1.87 17.99
C SER A 11 -18.33 -2.58 18.92
N ALA A 12 -18.08 -3.87 18.70
CA ALA A 12 -17.21 -4.68 19.55
C ALA A 12 -15.77 -4.78 19.01
N LYS A 13 -15.50 -4.27 17.80
CA LYS A 13 -14.18 -4.40 17.15
C LYS A 13 -13.04 -3.80 17.97
N SER A 14 -13.24 -2.61 18.54
CA SER A 14 -12.21 -1.94 19.34
C SER A 14 -11.87 -2.72 20.60
N ARG A 15 -12.89 -3.12 21.36
CA ARG A 15 -12.72 -3.91 22.60
C ARG A 15 -12.02 -5.24 22.35
N ILE A 16 -12.36 -5.93 21.27
CA ILE A 16 -11.73 -7.20 20.91
C ILE A 16 -10.29 -6.98 20.47
N ALA A 17 -10.00 -5.92 19.71
CA ALA A 17 -8.63 -5.60 19.32
C ALA A 17 -7.74 -5.24 20.54
N GLU A 18 -8.27 -4.54 21.53
CA GLU A 18 -7.59 -4.26 22.79
C GLU A 18 -7.32 -5.55 23.57
N PHE A 19 -8.34 -6.39 23.75
CA PHE A 19 -8.22 -7.66 24.44
C PHE A 19 -7.18 -8.59 23.79
N VAL A 20 -7.14 -8.66 22.45
CA VAL A 20 -6.13 -9.44 21.72
C VAL A 20 -4.72 -8.91 22.00
N LYS A 21 -4.53 -7.59 22.09
CA LYS A 21 -3.22 -6.99 22.43
C LYS A 21 -2.80 -7.28 23.87
N GLU A 22 -3.73 -7.23 24.82
CA GLU A 22 -3.45 -7.54 26.24
C GLU A 22 -3.01 -8.99 26.42
N LEU A 23 -3.57 -9.91 25.64
CA LEU A 23 -3.17 -11.33 25.63
C LEU A 23 -1.86 -11.59 24.86
N GLY A 24 -1.18 -10.54 24.37
CA GLY A 24 0.06 -10.66 23.59
C GLY A 24 -0.17 -11.07 22.14
N GLY A 25 -1.39 -11.03 21.65
CA GLY A 25 -1.75 -11.31 20.26
C GLY A 25 -1.56 -10.09 19.35
N GLU A 26 -1.27 -10.36 18.08
CA GLU A 26 -1.11 -9.32 17.06
C GLU A 26 -2.42 -9.09 16.29
N VAL A 27 -2.86 -7.83 16.21
CA VAL A 27 -4.03 -7.44 15.42
C VAL A 27 -3.58 -7.01 14.02
N VAL A 28 -3.64 -7.95 13.08
CA VAL A 28 -3.37 -7.67 11.66
C VAL A 28 -4.63 -7.12 11.02
N SER A 29 -4.77 -5.79 10.99
CA SER A 29 -5.80 -5.14 10.19
C SER A 29 -5.36 -5.14 8.72
N ASN A 30 -6.16 -5.76 7.85
CA ASN A 30 -5.94 -5.66 6.42
C ASN A 30 -6.25 -4.21 6.02
N LYS A 31 -5.23 -3.35 5.91
CA LYS A 31 -5.34 -1.89 5.74
C LYS A 31 -6.34 -1.56 4.62
N SER A 32 -7.53 -1.18 5.04
CA SER A 32 -8.67 -0.94 4.18
C SER A 32 -8.65 0.52 3.70
N LYS A 33 -8.54 0.70 2.38
CA LYS A 33 -8.74 1.94 1.60
C LYS A 33 -7.80 3.14 1.87
N ALA A 34 -7.40 3.44 3.11
CA ALA A 34 -6.54 4.59 3.41
C ALA A 34 -5.10 4.39 2.88
N GLY A 35 -4.52 3.22 3.12
CA GLY A 35 -3.18 2.87 2.60
C GLY A 35 -3.13 2.79 1.06
N LYS A 36 -4.26 2.50 0.40
CA LYS A 36 -4.34 2.53 -1.07
C LYS A 36 -4.29 3.96 -1.61
N LYS A 37 -4.94 4.91 -0.94
CA LYS A 37 -4.89 6.33 -1.35
C LYS A 37 -3.50 6.91 -1.14
N GLU A 38 -2.86 6.60 -0.01
CA GLU A 38 -1.49 7.06 0.27
C GLU A 38 -0.47 6.47 -0.71
N ALA A 39 -0.56 5.17 -1.01
CA ALA A 39 0.28 4.53 -2.02
C ALA A 39 0.11 5.20 -3.40
N LEU A 40 -1.14 5.42 -3.82
CA LEU A 40 -1.45 6.03 -5.11
C LEU A 40 -0.97 7.49 -5.19
N LEU A 41 -1.08 8.25 -4.09
CA LEU A 41 -0.52 9.60 -4.00
C LEU A 41 1.01 9.61 -4.07
N ASN A 42 1.67 8.61 -3.47
CA ASN A 42 3.12 8.48 -3.54
C ASN A 42 3.57 8.11 -4.96
N GLU A 43 2.91 7.18 -5.62
CA GLU A 43 3.18 6.81 -7.02
C GLU A 43 3.03 8.02 -7.97
N ILE A 44 1.99 8.85 -7.78
CA ILE A 44 1.83 10.08 -8.56
C ILE A 44 2.99 11.06 -8.31
N LYS A 45 3.42 11.22 -7.06
CA LYS A 45 4.54 12.12 -6.72
C LYS A 45 5.85 11.65 -7.35
N GLU A 46 6.10 10.34 -7.33
CA GLU A 46 7.28 9.74 -7.98
C GLU A 46 7.26 10.01 -9.48
N GLY A 47 6.15 9.72 -10.17
CA GLY A 47 6.02 10.00 -11.61
C GLY A 47 6.22 11.47 -11.97
N LEU A 48 5.72 12.40 -11.15
CA LEU A 48 5.96 13.84 -11.35
C LEU A 48 7.43 14.22 -11.15
N ASN A 49 8.12 13.59 -10.20
CA ASN A 49 9.54 13.81 -9.98
C ASN A 49 10.38 13.27 -11.15
N ASP A 50 10.02 12.10 -11.67
CA ASP A 50 10.70 11.50 -12.83
C ASP A 50 10.58 12.39 -14.07
N VAL A 51 9.39 12.92 -14.36
CA VAL A 51 9.20 13.89 -15.45
C VAL A 51 10.08 15.13 -15.26
N LYS A 52 10.21 15.63 -14.03
CA LYS A 52 11.09 16.77 -13.73
C LYS A 52 12.56 16.43 -13.97
N LEU A 53 13.01 15.24 -13.57
CA LEU A 53 14.39 14.77 -13.77
C LEU A 53 14.71 14.54 -15.26
N ILE A 54 13.75 14.03 -16.03
CA ILE A 54 13.84 13.89 -17.49
C ILE A 54 14.00 15.28 -18.13
N ARG A 55 13.18 16.27 -17.75
CA ARG A 55 13.29 17.65 -18.25
C ARG A 55 14.62 18.32 -17.88
N GLN A 56 15.19 17.96 -16.73
CA GLN A 56 16.51 18.43 -16.31
C GLN A 56 17.67 17.70 -17.00
N GLY A 57 17.39 16.71 -17.86
CA GLY A 57 18.41 15.90 -18.54
C GLY A 57 19.16 14.94 -17.61
N LYS A 58 18.68 14.72 -16.38
CA LYS A 58 19.30 13.83 -15.39
C LYS A 58 18.93 12.35 -15.61
N ILE A 59 17.79 12.10 -16.25
CA ILE A 59 17.28 10.76 -16.56
C ILE A 59 16.89 10.72 -18.04
N LYS A 60 17.23 9.63 -18.73
CA LYS A 60 16.81 9.42 -20.12
C LYS A 60 15.35 8.98 -20.17
N PRO A 61 14.50 9.60 -21.01
CA PRO A 61 13.16 9.09 -21.23
C PRO A 61 13.24 7.73 -21.93
N PHE A 62 12.31 6.84 -21.59
CA PHE A 62 12.12 5.61 -22.34
C PHE A 62 11.63 5.94 -23.76
N SER A 63 12.26 5.34 -24.76
CA SER A 63 11.81 5.41 -26.15
C SER A 63 10.76 4.34 -26.43
N MET A 64 10.00 4.53 -27.51
CA MET A 64 9.02 3.53 -27.96
C MET A 64 9.67 2.18 -28.28
N SER A 65 10.92 2.21 -28.75
CA SER A 65 11.72 1.02 -28.98
C SER A 65 12.00 0.28 -27.67
N ASP A 66 12.36 0.99 -26.60
CA ASP A 66 12.63 0.38 -25.28
C ASP A 66 11.40 -0.31 -24.67
N LEU A 67 10.20 0.20 -24.98
CA LEU A 67 8.93 -0.39 -24.53
C LEU A 67 8.55 -1.65 -25.31
N LEU A 68 8.96 -1.75 -26.58
CA LEU A 68 8.61 -2.85 -27.48
C LEU A 68 9.69 -3.94 -27.51
N SER A 69 10.94 -3.61 -27.17
CA SER A 69 12.05 -4.55 -27.04
C SER A 69 12.13 -5.12 -25.62
N GLY A 70 11.02 -5.66 -25.13
CA GLY A 70 10.98 -6.35 -23.84
C GLY A 70 11.93 -7.56 -23.85
N LYS A 71 13.02 -7.44 -23.09
CA LYS A 71 13.71 -8.58 -22.47
C LYS A 71 13.49 -8.51 -20.98
#